data_AF-A0A6A8A245-F1
#
_entry.id   AF-A0A6A8A245-F1
#
_cell.length_a   1.000
_cell.length_b   1.000
_cell.length_c   1.000
_cell.angle_alpha   90.00
_cell.angle_beta   90.00
_cell.angle_gamma   90.00
#
_symmetry.space_group_name_H-M   'P 1'
#
loop_
_entity.id
_entity.type
_entity.pdbx_description
1 polymer ?
#
loop_
_entity_poly.entity_id
_entity_poly.type
_entity_poly.pdbx_seq_one_letter_code
_entity_poly.pdbx_strand_id
1 'polypeptide(L)' 'QITGLSAPTVNAALADLERLGIVDEVTGRKRGRVFSYRRYLAILSEGTDPLPLSS' A
#
# COMPACT_ATOMS: atom_id res chain seq x y z
N GLN A 1 -3.67 -11.99 16.24
CA GLN A 1 -2.48 -11.77 15.40
C GLN A 1 -2.36 -12.97 14.48
N ILE A 2 -2.34 -12.78 13.14
CA ILE A 2 -2.52 -13.89 12.16
C ILE A 2 -1.18 -14.46 11.66
N THR A 3 -0.10 -13.67 11.66
CA THR A 3 1.18 -14.05 11.03
C THR A 3 2.26 -14.55 12.00
N GLY A 4 2.09 -14.40 13.32
CA GLY A 4 3.09 -14.79 14.33
C GLY A 4 4.37 -13.94 14.37
N LEU A 5 4.47 -12.89 13.55
CA LEU A 5 5.65 -12.03 13.49
C LEU A 5 5.63 -10.92 14.56
N SER A 6 6.82 -10.54 15.03
CA SER A 6 6.99 -9.39 15.92
C SER A 6 6.78 -8.06 15.19
N ALA A 7 6.36 -7.02 15.91
CA ALA A 7 6.18 -5.69 15.31
C ALA A 7 7.46 -5.13 14.66
N PRO A 8 8.67 -5.25 15.26
CA PRO A 8 9.91 -4.87 14.58
C PRO A 8 10.15 -5.60 13.26
N THR A 9 9.89 -6.91 13.21
CA THR A 9 10.03 -7.71 11.99
C THR A 9 9.07 -7.25 10.89
N VAL A 10 7.81 -7.01 11.25
CA VAL A 10 6.80 -6.49 10.32
C VAL A 10 7.20 -5.11 9.79
N ASN A 11 7.69 -4.22 10.65
CA ASN A 11 8.12 -2.89 10.23
C ASN A 11 9.33 -2.92 9.28
N ALA A 12 10.30 -3.80 9.52
CA ALA A 12 11.43 -3.99 8.61
C ALA A 12 10.98 -4.49 7.24
N ALA A 13 10.11 -5.51 7.22
CA ALA A 13 9.56 -6.04 5.98
C ALA A 13 8.76 -4.97 5.19
N LEU A 14 7.93 -4.17 5.87
CA LEU A 14 7.18 -3.09 5.21
C LEU A 14 8.10 -2.02 4.62
N ALA A 15 9.20 -1.68 5.30
CA ALA A 15 10.19 -0.74 4.76
C ALA A 15 10.90 -1.29 3.52
N ASP A 16 11.22 -2.59 3.50
CA ASP A 16 11.79 -3.24 2.32
C ASP A 16 10.81 -3.29 1.15
N LEU A 17 9.54 -3.63 1.41
CA LEU A 17 8.50 -3.66 0.38
C LEU A 17 8.24 -2.26 -0.21
N GLU A 18 8.29 -1.22 0.63
CA GLU A 18 8.17 0.17 0.19
C GLU A 18 9.37 0.59 -0.67
N ARG A 19 10.59 0.28 -0.22
CA ARG A 19 11.82 0.52 -1.01
C ARG A 19 11.81 -0.20 -2.35
N LEU A 20 11.20 -1.38 -2.43
CA LEU A 20 11.03 -2.14 -3.67
C LEU A 20 9.87 -1.62 -4.55
N GLY A 21 9.09 -0.64 -4.09
CA GLY A 21 7.96 -0.07 -4.83
C GLY A 21 6.72 -0.97 -4.87
N ILE A 22 6.63 -1.95 -3.98
CA ILE A 22 5.51 -2.90 -3.91
C ILE A 22 4.33 -2.28 -3.15
N VAL A 23 4.63 -1.58 -2.05
CA VAL A 23 3.65 -0.89 -1.22
C VAL A 23 4.01 0.59 -1.08
N ASP A 24 3.01 1.43 -0.80
CA ASP A 24 3.21 2.84 -0.46
C ASP A 24 2.61 3.13 0.91
N GLU A 25 3.31 3.89 1.76
CA GLU A 25 2.72 4.47 2.97
C GLU A 25 1.78 5.63 2.61
N VAL A 26 0.56 5.64 3.18
CA VAL A 26 -0.50 6.58 2.77
C VAL A 26 -0.98 7.56 3.86
N THR A 27 -0.39 7.52 5.06
CA THR A 27 -0.84 8.36 6.19
C THR A 27 0.08 9.54 6.47
N GLY A 28 1.36 9.48 6.09
CA GLY A 28 2.40 10.45 6.41
C GLY A 28 2.79 10.49 7.90
N ARG A 29 2.37 9.51 8.70
CA ARG A 29 2.52 9.53 10.17
C ARG A 29 3.75 8.74 10.63
N LYS A 30 4.23 9.05 11.84
CA LYS A 30 5.31 8.27 12.49
C LYS A 30 4.84 6.95 13.12
N ARG A 31 3.57 6.85 13.51
CA ARG A 31 2.97 5.68 14.18
C ARG A 31 1.57 5.43 13.63
N GLY A 32 1.11 4.18 13.70
CA GLY A 32 -0.21 3.81 13.16
C GLY A 32 -0.28 4.00 11.64
N ARG A 33 0.84 3.76 10.94
CA ARG A 33 0.94 3.91 9.49
C ARG A 33 0.09 2.87 8.78
N VAL A 34 -0.44 3.25 7.63
CA VAL A 34 -1.18 2.37 6.72
C VAL A 34 -0.41 2.30 5.42
N PHE A 35 -0.30 1.10 4.87
CA PHE A 35 0.39 0.83 3.61
C PHE A 35 -0.62 0.30 2.60
N SER A 36 -0.57 0.83 1.37
CA SER A 36 -1.40 0.37 0.26
C SER A 36 -0.61 -0.59 -0.62
N TYR A 37 -1.24 -1.66 -1.10
CA TYR A 37 -0.64 -2.56 -2.08
C TYR A 37 -1.02 -2.12 -3.49
N ARG A 38 -0.14 -1.33 -4.13
CA ARG A 38 -0.42 -0.65 -5.40
C ARG A 38 -0.91 -1.59 -6.49
N ARG A 39 -0.27 -2.77 -6.63
CA ARG A 39 -0.60 -3.70 -7.71
C ARG A 39 -2.02 -4.23 -7.60
N TYR A 40 -2.48 -4.50 -6.38
CA TYR A 40 -3.84 -4.94 -6.15
C TYR A 40 -4.84 -3.82 -6.42
N LEU A 41 -4.56 -2.60 -5.97
CA LEU A 41 -5.43 -1.45 -6.25
C LEU A 41 -5.53 -1.16 -7.74
N ALA A 42 -4.43 -1.25 -8.49
CA ALA A 42 -4.45 -1.09 -9.94
C ALA A 42 -5.38 -2.10 -10.62
N ILE A 43 -5.28 -3.39 -10.25
CA ILE A 43 -6.17 -4.45 -10.78
C ILE A 43 -7.63 -4.15 -10.42
N LEU A 44 -7.89 -3.76 -9.18
CA LEU A 44 -9.24 -3.46 -8.73
C LEU A 44 -9.85 -2.23 -9.44
N SER A 45 -9.00 -1.29 -9.87
CA SER A 45 -9.40 -0.07 -10.56
C SER A 45 -9.54 -0.24 -12.09
N GLU A 46 -9.15 -1.37 -12.67
CA GLU A 46 -9.31 -1.62 -14.10
C GLU A 46 -10.79 -1.47 -14.52
N GLY A 47 -11.06 -0.62 -15.52
CA GLY A 47 -12.42 -0.34 -15.97
C GLY A 47 -13.23 0.62 -15.09
N THR A 48 -12.60 1.21 -14.06
CA THR A 48 -13.19 2.29 -13.25
C THR A 48 -12.59 3.67 -13.59
N ASP A 49 -11.90 3.77 -14.73
CA ASP A 49 -11.36 5.03 -15.21
C ASP A 49 -12.47 6.07 -15.35
N PRO A 50 -12.23 7.32 -14.93
CA PRO A 50 -13.21 8.39 -15.06
C PRO A 50 -13.65 8.51 -16.51
N LEU A 51 -14.97 8.67 -16.74
CA LEU A 51 -15.47 8.97 -18.07
C LEU A 51 -14.75 10.23 -18.59
N PRO A 52 -14.26 10.23 -19.84
CA PRO A 52 -13.61 11.39 -20.40
C PRO A 52 -14.57 12.57 -20.32
N LEU A 53 -14.11 13.66 -19.68
CA LEU A 53 -14.86 14.91 -19.64
C LEU A 53 -14.88 15.48 -21.07
N SER A 54 -15.93 15.14 -21.84
CA SER A 54 -16.23 15.84 -23.07
C SER A 54 -16.64 17.27 -22.71
N SER A 55 -15.88 18.25 -23.22
CA SER A 55 -16.22 19.68 -23.15
C SER A 55 -17.46 20.00 -23.96
#